data_AF-A0A6I9MIC0-F1
#
_entry.id   AF-A0A6I9MIC0-F1
#
_cell.length_a   1.000
_cell.length_b   1.000
_cell.length_c   1.000
_cell.angle_alpha   90.00
_cell.angle_beta   90.00
_cell.angle_gamma   90.00
#
_symmetry.space_group_name_H-M   'P 1'
#
loop_
_entity.id
_entity.type
_entity.pdbx_description
1 polymer ?
#
loop_
_entity_poly.entity_id
_entity_poly.type
_entity_poly.pdbx_seq_one_letter_code
_entity_poly.pdbx_strand_id
1 'polypeptide(L)'
;MTVELDEERGAQVQVQQGKEPPCFLQCFNGGMIVHAGKREEDEENNQSDWRLYCVRGEVPVEGHLLEVASHCSSLRSRASMILLNINKAIIYLWHGCKTQLHTRSVGSTAAHKIKEQ
;
A
#
# COMPACT_ATOMS: atom_id res chain seq x y z
N MET A 1 -1.52 7.60 21.23
CA MET A 1 -0.62 7.64 22.38
C MET A 1 0.81 7.62 21.85
N THR A 2 1.57 8.70 22.06
CA THR A 2 2.98 8.85 21.65
C THR A 2 3.77 9.63 22.70
N VAL A 3 3.12 10.57 23.39
CA VAL A 3 3.69 11.35 24.50
C VAL A 3 3.93 10.48 25.75
N GLU A 4 3.15 9.41 25.96
CA GLU A 4 3.25 8.54 27.14
C GLU A 4 4.34 7.46 27.03
N LEU A 5 5.00 7.33 25.87
CA LEU A 5 6.07 6.36 25.63
C LEU A 5 7.47 6.98 25.75
N ASP A 6 7.56 8.26 26.12
CA ASP A 6 8.83 9.01 26.09
C ASP A 6 9.63 8.88 27.40
N GLU A 7 10.18 7.69 27.65
CA GLU A 7 11.20 7.51 28.71
C GLU A 7 12.60 7.93 28.24
N GLU A 8 12.85 7.95 26.92
CA GLU A 8 14.19 8.11 26.33
C GLU A 8 14.44 9.46 25.61
N ARG A 9 13.46 10.39 25.54
CA ARG A 9 13.55 11.71 24.88
C ARG A 9 13.92 11.64 23.39
N GLY A 10 13.42 10.62 22.69
CA GLY A 10 13.65 10.43 21.26
C GLY A 10 12.96 11.48 20.40
N ALA A 11 13.47 11.73 19.19
CA ALA A 11 12.80 12.62 18.24
C ALA A 11 11.45 12.01 17.80
N GLN A 12 10.34 12.71 18.06
CA GLN A 12 9.01 12.30 17.65
C GLN A 12 8.57 13.04 16.39
N VAL A 13 8.14 12.30 15.37
CA VAL A 13 7.60 12.87 14.12
C VAL A 13 6.19 12.32 13.91
N GLN A 14 5.22 13.21 13.81
CA GLN A 14 3.86 12.83 13.44
C GLN A 14 3.82 12.49 11.95
N VAL A 15 3.32 11.30 11.63
CA VAL A 15 3.09 10.87 10.25
C VAL A 15 1.58 10.87 9.99
N GLN A 16 1.15 11.67 9.01
CA GLN A 16 -0.25 11.68 8.56
C GLN A 16 -0.42 10.76 7.36
N GLN A 17 -1.55 10.04 7.30
CA GLN A 17 -1.87 9.18 6.16
C GLN A 17 -1.86 9.98 4.85
N GLY A 18 -1.19 9.45 3.82
CA GLY A 18 -1.01 10.08 2.51
C GLY A 18 0.05 11.20 2.50
N LYS A 19 0.71 11.44 3.64
CA LYS A 19 1.84 12.38 3.79
C LYS A 19 3.02 11.71 4.49
N GLU A 20 3.19 10.40 4.29
CA GLU A 20 4.28 9.63 4.83
C GLU A 20 5.62 10.11 4.25
N PRO A 21 6.59 10.51 5.10
CA PRO A 21 7.90 10.93 4.61
C PRO A 21 8.68 9.73 4.05
N PRO A 22 9.61 9.94 3.09
CA PRO A 22 10.39 8.85 2.49
C PRO A 22 11.11 7.97 3.51
N CYS A 23 11.69 8.55 4.57
CA CYS A 23 12.37 7.79 5.62
C CYS A 23 11.44 6.81 6.34
N PHE A 24 10.16 7.17 6.55
CA PHE A 24 9.16 6.28 7.13
C PHE A 24 8.80 5.15 6.17
N LEU A 25 8.60 5.45 4.88
CA LEU A 25 8.32 4.44 3.86
C LEU A 25 9.44 3.40 3.75
N GLN A 26 10.70 3.84 3.82
CA GLN A 26 11.86 2.96 3.73
C GLN A 26 11.95 1.95 4.87
N CYS A 27 11.37 2.22 6.04
CA CYS A 27 11.29 1.26 7.15
C CYS A 27 10.56 -0.04 6.75
N PHE A 28 9.71 0.00 5.72
CA PHE A 28 8.94 -1.14 5.23
C PHE A 28 9.55 -1.79 3.99
N ASN A 29 10.60 -1.20 3.41
CA ASN A 29 11.32 -1.73 2.24
C ASN A 29 10.39 -2.17 1.09
N GLY A 30 9.46 -1.29 0.70
CA GLY A 30 8.47 -1.58 -0.34
C GLY A 30 7.21 -2.35 0.12
N GLY A 31 7.13 -2.71 1.40
CA GLY A 31 6.07 -3.57 1.97
C GLY A 31 4.95 -2.85 2.71
N MET A 32 4.90 -1.51 2.70
CA MET A 32 3.85 -0.77 3.40
C MET A 32 2.51 -0.88 2.66
N ILE A 33 1.43 -1.17 3.39
CA ILE A 33 0.07 -1.26 2.86
C ILE A 33 -0.85 -0.36 3.69
N VAL A 34 -1.60 0.49 3.00
CA VAL A 34 -2.59 1.39 3.57
C VAL A 34 -3.97 0.89 3.15
N HIS A 35 -4.67 0.24 4.08
CA HIS A 35 -6.03 -0.21 3.88
C HIS A 35 -7.04 0.93 3.98
N ALA A 36 -8.13 0.83 3.23
CA ALA A 36 -9.24 1.77 3.30
C ALA A 36 -10.17 1.38 4.46
N GLY A 37 -10.75 2.38 5.15
CA GLY A 37 -11.69 2.18 6.24
C GLY A 37 -11.09 2.37 7.64
N LYS A 38 -11.79 1.87 8.66
CA LYS A 38 -11.38 1.93 10.07
C LYS A 38 -11.49 0.56 10.70
N ARG A 39 -10.65 0.29 11.70
CA ARG A 39 -10.62 -0.99 12.42
C ARG A 39 -11.75 -1.15 13.45
N GLU A 40 -12.33 -0.06 13.93
CA GLU A 40 -13.29 -0.07 15.05
C GLU A 40 -14.76 -0.28 14.62
N GLU A 41 -15.04 -0.38 13.32
CA GLU A 41 -16.37 -0.62 12.76
C GLU A 41 -16.47 -2.09 12.28
N ASP A 42 -16.41 -3.03 13.23
CA ASP A 42 -16.46 -4.49 12.97
C ASP A 42 -17.79 -4.98 12.33
N GLU A 43 -18.82 -4.14 12.28
CA GLU A 43 -20.14 -4.51 11.72
C GLU A 43 -20.27 -4.27 10.20
N GLU A 44 -19.32 -3.59 9.55
CA GLU A 44 -19.41 -3.25 8.13
C GLU A 44 -18.14 -3.55 7.33
N ASN A 45 -17.37 -4.58 7.71
CA ASN A 45 -16.32 -5.08 6.82
C ASN A 45 -16.93 -5.90 5.66
N ASN A 46 -17.87 -5.29 4.92
CA ASN A 46 -18.42 -5.75 3.63
C ASN A 46 -17.39 -5.65 2.50
N GLN A 47 -16.10 -5.71 2.82
CA GLN A 47 -15.06 -5.75 1.81
C GLN A 47 -15.20 -7.06 1.04
N SER A 48 -15.38 -6.91 -0.28
CA SER A 48 -15.33 -8.05 -1.20
C SER A 48 -14.05 -8.86 -0.98
N ASP A 49 -14.12 -10.17 -1.21
CA ASP A 49 -12.94 -11.06 -1.24
C ASP A 49 -11.80 -10.53 -2.13
N TRP A 50 -12.12 -9.63 -3.05
CA TRP A 50 -11.18 -8.93 -3.92
C TRP A 50 -10.85 -7.53 -3.41
N ARG A 51 -9.57 -7.32 -3.10
CA ARG A 51 -9.01 -6.00 -2.77
C ARG A 51 -8.16 -5.47 -3.91
N LEU A 52 -8.35 -4.20 -4.26
CA LEU A 52 -7.59 -3.52 -5.29
C LEU A 52 -6.68 -2.47 -4.65
N TYR A 53 -5.40 -2.48 -5.00
CA TYR A 53 -4.42 -1.53 -4.51
C TYR A 53 -3.79 -0.76 -5.66
N CYS A 54 -3.63 0.54 -5.47
CA CYS A 54 -2.82 1.40 -6.32
C CYS A 54 -1.38 1.40 -5.78
N VAL A 55 -0.42 1.07 -6.64
CA VAL A 55 1.00 1.15 -6.31
C VAL A 55 1.44 2.60 -6.34
N ARG A 56 2.16 3.03 -5.30
CA ARG A 56 2.72 4.36 -5.12
C ARG A 56 4.21 4.28 -4.81
N GLY A 57 4.92 5.39 -5.01
CA GLY A 57 6.36 5.50 -4.83
C GLY A 57 7.12 5.59 -6.15
N GLU A 58 8.28 6.25 -6.10
CA GLU A 58 9.15 6.44 -7.27
C GLU A 58 10.24 5.38 -7.36
N VAL A 59 10.75 4.93 -6.20
CA VAL A 59 11.79 3.90 -6.05
C VAL A 59 11.27 2.70 -5.25
N PRO A 60 11.77 1.47 -5.48
CA PRO A 60 11.21 0.26 -4.88
C PRO A 60 11.15 0.24 -3.35
N VAL A 61 12.19 0.75 -2.67
CA VAL A 61 12.29 0.76 -1.20
C VAL A 61 11.25 1.67 -0.54
N GLU A 62 10.77 2.70 -1.25
CA GLU A 62 9.72 3.63 -0.82
C GLU A 62 8.34 3.25 -1.36
N GLY A 63 8.27 2.12 -2.07
CA GLY A 63 7.04 1.60 -2.63
C GLY A 63 6.01 1.32 -1.54
N HIS A 64 4.76 1.67 -1.82
CA HIS A 64 3.65 1.31 -0.93
C HIS A 64 2.35 1.13 -1.70
N LEU A 65 1.42 0.45 -1.05
CA LEU A 65 0.12 0.09 -1.62
C LEU A 65 -0.97 0.89 -0.92
N LEU A 66 -1.79 1.57 -1.71
CA LEU A 66 -2.99 2.25 -1.22
C LEU A 66 -4.22 1.49 -1.71
N GLU A 67 -5.03 0.99 -0.79
CA GLU A 67 -6.29 0.36 -1.14
C GLU A 67 -7.26 1.36 -1.77
N VAL A 68 -7.90 0.93 -2.86
CA VAL A 68 -8.88 1.71 -3.62
C VAL A 68 -10.13 0.85 -3.86
N ALA A 69 -11.23 1.49 -4.24
CA ALA A 69 -12.45 0.76 -4.60
C ALA A 69 -12.14 -0.31 -5.67
N SER A 70 -12.55 -1.55 -5.41
CA SER A 70 -12.37 -2.71 -6.30
C SER A 70 -13.36 -2.63 -7.48
N HIS A 71 -13.15 -1.63 -8.34
CA HIS A 71 -13.98 -1.32 -9.51
C HIS A 71 -13.10 -0.81 -10.66
N CYS A 72 -13.52 -1.07 -11.90
CA CYS A 72 -12.75 -0.71 -13.10
C CYS A 72 -12.46 0.80 -13.22
N SER A 73 -13.29 1.66 -12.62
CA SER A 73 -13.06 3.12 -12.57
C SER A 73 -11.81 3.52 -11.79
N SER A 74 -11.31 2.66 -10.91
CA SER A 74 -10.07 2.89 -10.16
C SER A 74 -8.81 2.66 -11.01
N LEU A 75 -8.92 1.95 -12.15
CA LEU A 75 -7.78 1.68 -13.02
C LEU A 75 -7.22 2.97 -13.63
N ARG A 76 -5.89 3.04 -13.72
CA ARG A 76 -5.19 4.23 -14.23
C ARG A 76 -4.18 3.81 -15.28
N SER A 77 -4.27 4.41 -16.45
CA SER A 77 -3.37 4.11 -17.58
C SER A 77 -1.89 4.31 -17.30
N ARG A 78 -1.51 5.11 -16.29
CA ARG A 78 -0.11 5.40 -15.91
C ARG A 78 0.32 4.77 -14.57
N ALA A 79 -0.51 3.95 -13.94
CA ALA A 79 -0.19 3.34 -12.65
C ALA A 79 0.01 1.81 -12.78
N SER A 80 0.71 1.25 -11.79
CA SER A 80 0.63 -0.19 -11.50
C SER A 80 -0.47 -0.39 -10.45
N MET A 81 -1.23 -1.47 -10.57
CA MET A 81 -2.32 -1.84 -9.66
C MET A 81 -2.16 -3.31 -9.26
N ILE A 82 -2.52 -3.66 -8.03
CA ILE A 82 -2.52 -5.03 -7.54
C ILE A 82 -3.94 -5.43 -7.18
N LEU A 83 -4.46 -6.49 -7.81
CA LEU A 83 -5.71 -7.11 -7.43
C LEU A 83 -5.41 -8.39 -6.65
N LEU A 84 -5.85 -8.44 -5.40
CA LEU A 84 -5.55 -9.50 -4.45
C LEU A 84 -6.82 -10.20 -4.01
N ASN A 85 -6.77 -11.54 -3.95
CA ASN A 85 -7.76 -12.36 -3.27
C ASN A 85 -7.03 -13.35 -2.36
N ILE A 86 -7.14 -13.12 -1.06
CA ILE A 86 -6.42 -13.89 -0.04
C ILE A 86 -7.03 -15.30 0.08
N ASN A 87 -8.36 -15.39 0.08
CA ASN A 87 -9.10 -16.66 0.18
C ASN A 87 -8.73 -17.64 -0.95
N LYS A 88 -8.39 -17.12 -2.13
CA LYS A 88 -7.96 -17.90 -3.31
C LYS A 88 -6.45 -18.00 -3.45
N ALA A 89 -5.66 -17.30 -2.62
CA ALA A 89 -4.22 -17.14 -2.77
C ALA A 89 -3.79 -16.64 -4.17
N ILE A 90 -4.56 -15.72 -4.76
CA ILE A 90 -4.33 -15.17 -6.09
C ILE A 90 -3.93 -13.69 -6.00
N ILE A 91 -2.88 -13.33 -6.73
CA ILE A 91 -2.43 -11.96 -6.92
C ILE A 91 -2.26 -11.67 -8.41
N TYR A 92 -2.85 -10.58 -8.89
CA TYR A 92 -2.62 -10.03 -10.22
C TYR A 92 -1.93 -8.68 -10.11
N LEU A 93 -0.78 -8.56 -10.78
CA LEU A 93 -0.12 -7.28 -10.99
C LEU A 93 -0.49 -6.75 -12.37
N TRP A 94 -1.24 -5.67 -12.41
CA TRP A 94 -1.65 -5.00 -13.64
C TRP A 94 -0.84 -3.72 -13.85
N HIS A 95 -0.40 -3.48 -15.08
CA HIS A 95 0.26 -2.25 -15.46
C HIS A 95 -0.57 -1.51 -16.51
N GLY A 96 -0.85 -0.24 -16.24
CA GLY A 96 -1.41 0.65 -17.23
C GLY A 96 -0.54 0.77 -18.49
N CYS A 97 -1.20 1.00 -19.62
CA CYS A 97 -0.54 1.06 -20.93
C CYS A 97 0.52 2.18 -21.05
N LYS A 98 0.51 3.17 -20.16
CA LYS A 98 1.43 4.31 -20.09
C LYS A 98 2.28 4.30 -18.81
N THR A 99 2.30 3.19 -18.07
CA THR A 99 3.08 3.06 -16.83
C THR A 99 4.57 2.98 -17.15
N GLN A 100 5.35 3.83 -16.48
CA GLN A 100 6.79 3.93 -16.66
C GLN A 100 7.52 2.71 -16.08
N LEU A 101 8.73 2.43 -16.57
CA LEU A 101 9.51 1.26 -16.15
C LEU A 101 9.80 1.27 -14.65
N HIS A 102 10.19 2.41 -14.08
CA HIS A 102 10.46 2.51 -12.64
C HIS A 102 9.20 2.19 -11.81
N THR A 103 8.02 2.70 -12.19
CA THR A 103 6.75 2.39 -11.52
C THR A 103 6.38 0.90 -11.63
N ARG A 104 6.77 0.22 -12.72
CA ARG A 104 6.61 -1.23 -12.83
C ARG A 104 7.51 -1.96 -11.84
N SER A 105 8.78 -1.54 -11.71
CA SER A 105 9.71 -2.09 -10.71
C SER A 105 9.18 -1.93 -9.29
N VAL A 106 8.65 -0.75 -8.93
CA VAL A 106 8.00 -0.54 -7.63
C VAL A 106 6.83 -1.52 -7.43
N GLY A 107 5.98 -1.68 -8.46
CA GLY A 107 4.84 -2.60 -8.40
C GLY A 107 5.25 -4.07 -8.26
N SER A 108 6.30 -4.49 -8.96
CA SER A 108 6.87 -5.83 -8.81
C SER A 108 7.41 -6.06 -7.40
N THR A 109 8.20 -5.14 -6.85
CA THR A 109 8.73 -5.25 -5.48
C THR A 109 7.61 -5.32 -4.46
N ALA A 110 6.60 -4.44 -4.53
CA ALA A 110 5.47 -4.47 -3.60
C ALA A 110 4.66 -5.78 -3.71
N ALA A 111 4.45 -6.28 -4.94
CA ALA A 111 3.78 -7.57 -5.14
C ALA A 111 4.58 -8.76 -4.57
N HIS A 112 5.92 -8.73 -4.69
CA HIS A 112 6.77 -9.73 -4.05
C HIS A 112 6.72 -9.64 -2.52
N LYS A 113 6.71 -8.42 -1.97
CA LYS A 113 6.58 -8.20 -0.51
C LYS A 113 5.28 -8.76 0.05
N ILE A 114 4.16 -8.67 -0.67
CA ILE A 114 2.90 -9.31 -0.25
C ILE A 114 3.03 -10.84 -0.21
N LYS A 115 3.73 -11.46 -1.18
CA LYS A 115 3.88 -12.91 -1.24
C LYS A 115 4.75 -13.49 -0.12
N GLU A 116 5.61 -12.67 0.49
CA GLU A 116 6.49 -13.06 1.59
C GLU A 116 5.77 -13.05 2.96
N GLN A 117 4.56 -12.48 3.04
CA GLN A 117 3.72 -12.43 4.25
C GLN A 117 2.82 -13.66 4.35
#